data_AF-A0A382DKZ5-F1
#
_entry.id   AF-A0A382DKZ5-F1
#
_cell.length_a   1.000
_cell.length_b   1.000
_cell.length_c   1.000
_cell.angle_alpha   90.00
_cell.angle_beta   90.00
_cell.angle_gamma   90.00
#
_symmetry.space_group_name_H-M   'P 1'
#
loop_
_entity.id
_entity.type
_entity.pdbx_description
1 polymer ?
#
loop_
_entity_poly.entity_id
_entity_poly.type
_entity_poly.pdbx_seq_one_letter_code
_entity_poly.pdbx_strand_id
1 'polypeptide(L)'
;MKKSFPLILSLVSCLFSSVDLEKPAVDYVDPFIGTDGTGHTFPGATLPFGMVQLSPDTRDKGWENCSGYHSSNPTILGFSHTHLSGTGAIDYGDFLVVPMSGKLH
;
A
#
# COMPACT_ATOMS: atom_id res chain seq x y z
N MET A 1 -20.15 -21.83 54.77
CA MET A 1 -18.93 -21.54 53.97
C MET A 1 -19.01 -22.02 52.51
N LYS A 2 -20.19 -22.00 51.85
CA LYS A 2 -20.36 -22.59 50.49
C LYS A 2 -20.76 -21.56 49.40
N LYS A 3 -20.90 -20.27 49.75
CA LYS A 3 -21.39 -19.22 48.83
C LYS A 3 -20.27 -18.45 48.10
N SER A 4 -19.02 -18.60 48.50
CA SER A 4 -17.85 -17.94 47.89
C SER A 4 -17.27 -18.69 46.69
N PHE A 5 -17.58 -19.97 46.54
CA PHE A 5 -17.08 -20.82 45.44
C PHE A 5 -17.56 -20.38 44.03
N PRO A 6 -18.85 -20.05 43.79
CA PRO A 6 -19.28 -19.61 42.45
C PRO A 6 -18.74 -18.22 42.08
N LEU A 7 -18.45 -17.36 43.07
CA LEU A 7 -17.89 -16.03 42.85
C LEU A 7 -16.45 -16.09 42.37
N ILE A 8 -15.65 -17.01 42.94
CA ILE A 8 -14.26 -17.24 42.52
C ILE A 8 -14.22 -17.85 41.12
N LEU A 9 -15.12 -18.79 40.81
CA LEU A 9 -15.20 -19.40 39.48
C LEU A 9 -15.59 -18.39 38.39
N SER A 10 -16.51 -17.47 38.71
CA SER A 10 -16.88 -16.35 37.82
C SER A 10 -15.73 -15.37 37.59
N LEU A 11 -14.93 -15.06 38.63
CA LEU A 11 -13.78 -14.16 38.50
C LEU A 11 -12.67 -14.77 37.64
N VAL A 12 -12.43 -16.08 37.78
CA VAL A 12 -11.43 -16.81 36.98
C VAL A 12 -11.84 -16.85 35.51
N SER A 13 -13.14 -17.00 35.19
CA SER A 13 -13.63 -16.97 33.80
C SER A 13 -13.38 -15.63 33.09
N CYS A 14 -13.43 -14.49 33.80
CA CYS A 14 -13.12 -13.18 33.21
C CYS A 14 -11.61 -12.99 32.95
N LEU A 15 -10.74 -13.70 33.68
CA LEU A 15 -9.29 -13.61 33.47
C LEU A 15 -8.80 -14.39 32.24
N PHE A 16 -9.63 -15.30 31.70
CA PHE A 16 -9.33 -16.11 30.52
C PHE A 16 -10.01 -15.62 29.23
N SER A 17 -10.61 -14.43 29.22
CA SER A 17 -11.12 -13.83 27.99
C SER A 17 -9.94 -13.42 27.10
N SER A 18 -9.61 -14.25 26.12
CA SER A 18 -8.70 -13.91 25.03
C SER A 18 -9.27 -12.72 24.26
N VAL A 19 -8.50 -11.64 24.17
CA VAL A 19 -8.78 -10.57 23.22
C VAL A 19 -8.29 -11.06 21.86
N ASP A 20 -9.20 -11.53 21.01
CA ASP A 20 -8.87 -11.76 19.60
C ASP A 20 -8.64 -10.39 18.95
N LEU A 21 -7.37 -10.06 18.72
CA LEU A 21 -6.99 -8.86 18.01
C LEU A 21 -7.25 -9.12 16.51
N GLU A 22 -8.46 -8.84 16.05
CA GLU A 22 -8.81 -8.94 14.63
C GLU A 22 -7.86 -8.04 13.83
N LYS A 23 -7.21 -8.61 12.82
CA LYS A 23 -6.33 -7.83 11.94
C LYS A 23 -7.18 -6.76 11.23
N PRO A 24 -6.78 -5.48 11.26
CA PRO A 24 -7.49 -4.47 10.50
C PRO A 24 -7.46 -4.80 9.01
N ALA A 25 -8.54 -4.50 8.29
CA ALA A 25 -8.71 -4.85 6.88
C ALA A 25 -7.54 -4.38 5.98
N VAL A 26 -6.88 -3.29 6.36
CA VAL A 26 -5.72 -2.73 5.64
C VAL A 26 -4.51 -3.67 5.65
N ASP A 27 -4.36 -4.53 6.66
CA ASP A 27 -3.23 -5.45 6.78
C ASP A 27 -3.30 -6.62 5.79
N TYR A 28 -4.43 -6.78 5.10
CA TYR A 28 -4.60 -7.76 4.03
C TYR A 28 -4.21 -7.22 2.65
N VAL A 29 -3.97 -5.91 2.52
CA VAL A 29 -3.69 -5.27 1.22
C VAL A 29 -2.18 -5.26 0.97
N ASP A 30 -1.78 -5.80 -0.17
CA ASP A 30 -0.42 -5.67 -0.71
C ASP A 30 -0.45 -4.85 -2.01
N PRO A 31 -0.04 -3.56 -1.98
CA PRO A 31 -0.01 -2.69 -3.15
C PRO A 31 0.95 -3.14 -4.26
N PHE A 32 1.87 -4.08 -3.99
CA PHE A 32 2.78 -4.59 -5.01
C PHE A 32 2.16 -5.66 -5.90
N ILE A 33 1.02 -6.24 -5.51
CA ILE A 33 0.29 -7.18 -6.38
C ILE A 33 -0.16 -6.45 -7.66
N GLY A 34 0.23 -6.98 -8.82
CA GLY A 34 -0.07 -6.41 -10.14
C GLY A 34 0.95 -5.39 -10.65
N THR A 35 2.01 -5.10 -9.87
CA THR A 35 3.09 -4.18 -10.30
C THR A 35 4.17 -4.86 -11.16
N ASP A 36 4.11 -6.18 -11.31
CA ASP A 36 4.94 -6.96 -12.22
C ASP A 36 4.12 -7.46 -13.42
N GLY A 37 4.81 -7.86 -14.48
CA GLY A 37 4.18 -8.41 -15.69
C GLY A 37 3.26 -7.39 -16.38
N THR A 38 1.97 -7.72 -16.51
CA THR A 38 1.00 -6.94 -17.30
C THR A 38 -0.18 -6.41 -16.48
N GLY A 39 -0.05 -6.41 -15.15
CA GLY A 39 -1.10 -5.90 -14.27
C GLY A 39 -1.22 -4.37 -14.32
N HIS A 40 -0.08 -3.68 -14.48
CA HIS A 40 0.01 -2.23 -14.55
C HIS A 40 -0.69 -1.53 -13.37
N THR A 41 -0.54 -2.03 -12.15
CA THR A 41 -0.94 -1.31 -10.93
C THR A 41 0.22 -0.43 -10.45
N PHE A 42 -0.05 0.48 -9.51
CA PHE A 42 0.96 1.29 -8.85
C PHE A 42 0.93 1.06 -7.33
N PRO A 43 2.08 1.04 -6.64
CA PRO A 43 2.14 0.79 -5.20
C PRO A 43 2.00 2.08 -4.36
N GLY A 44 1.75 3.21 -5.02
CA GLY A 44 1.70 4.55 -4.42
C GLY A 44 0.54 4.78 -3.46
N ALA A 45 0.70 5.79 -2.61
CA ALA A 45 -0.31 6.19 -1.64
C ALA A 45 -1.47 6.92 -2.33
N THR A 46 -2.70 6.49 -2.02
CA THR A 46 -3.92 7.17 -2.45
C THR A 46 -5.06 6.89 -1.45
N LEU A 47 -6.09 7.73 -1.47
CA LEU A 47 -7.33 7.49 -0.75
C LEU A 47 -8.31 6.74 -1.68
N PRO A 48 -9.34 6.06 -1.13
CA PRO A 48 -10.41 5.50 -1.97
C PRO A 48 -11.02 6.59 -2.87
N PHE A 49 -10.92 6.40 -4.18
CA PHE A 49 -11.36 7.36 -5.21
C PHE A 49 -10.69 8.75 -5.10
N GLY A 50 -9.48 8.80 -4.54
CA GLY A 50 -8.71 10.04 -4.40
C GLY A 50 -8.24 10.57 -5.76
N MET A 51 -8.22 11.90 -5.88
CA MET A 51 -7.72 12.58 -7.08
C MET A 51 -6.19 12.44 -7.25
N VAL A 52 -5.47 12.27 -6.15
CA VAL A 52 -4.01 12.15 -6.12
C VAL A 52 -3.61 10.70 -5.91
N GLN A 53 -2.67 10.24 -6.74
CA GLN A 53 -2.03 8.93 -6.63
C GLN A 53 -0.52 9.18 -6.56
N LEU A 54 0.01 9.40 -5.36
CA LEU A 54 1.44 9.68 -5.18
C LEU A 54 2.22 8.37 -5.26
N SER A 55 2.96 8.14 -6.34
CA SER A 55 3.67 6.88 -6.60
C SER A 55 5.08 7.10 -7.15
N PRO A 56 6.02 6.15 -6.90
CA PRO A 56 7.31 6.15 -7.57
C PRO A 56 7.20 5.82 -9.06
N ASP A 57 7.92 6.57 -9.88
CA ASP A 57 8.12 6.27 -11.30
C ASP A 57 9.43 5.52 -11.51
N THR A 58 9.42 4.41 -12.25
CA THR A 58 10.60 3.56 -12.47
C THR A 58 11.08 3.55 -13.92
N ARG A 59 10.20 3.90 -14.86
CA ARG A 59 10.50 4.06 -16.28
C ARG A 59 9.74 5.27 -16.81
N ASP A 60 10.22 5.82 -17.92
CA ASP A 60 9.58 6.93 -18.64
C ASP A 60 8.87 6.45 -19.92
N LYS A 61 9.12 5.22 -20.37
CA LYS A 61 8.69 4.71 -21.67
C LYS A 61 8.37 3.21 -21.64
N GLY A 62 7.58 2.79 -22.62
CA GLY A 62 7.24 1.39 -22.86
C GLY A 62 5.86 1.02 -22.33
N TRP A 63 5.20 0.10 -23.03
CA TRP A 63 3.85 -0.35 -22.70
C TRP A 63 3.78 -1.01 -21.32
N GLU A 64 4.87 -1.64 -20.86
CA GLU A 64 4.92 -2.25 -19.53
C GLU A 64 4.85 -1.22 -18.39
N ASN A 65 4.95 0.08 -18.70
CA ASN A 65 4.98 1.17 -17.72
C ASN A 65 3.71 2.04 -17.76
N CYS A 66 2.56 1.47 -18.10
CA CYS A 66 1.30 2.22 -18.13
C CYS A 66 0.93 2.89 -16.80
N SER A 67 1.42 2.36 -15.68
CA SER A 67 1.17 2.89 -14.32
C SER A 67 2.34 3.64 -13.70
N GLY A 68 3.41 3.93 -14.45
CA GLY A 68 4.61 4.60 -13.93
C GLY A 68 5.59 3.68 -13.15
N TYR A 69 5.08 2.61 -12.54
CA TYR A 69 5.86 1.68 -11.73
C TYR A 69 5.86 0.25 -12.30
N HIS A 70 7.04 -0.35 -12.38
CA HIS A 70 7.19 -1.77 -12.69
C HIS A 70 8.27 -2.40 -11.80
N SER A 71 7.88 -3.41 -11.02
CA SER A 71 8.66 -3.93 -9.87
C SER A 71 10.04 -4.49 -10.22
N SER A 72 10.23 -4.97 -11.45
CA SER A 72 11.52 -5.47 -11.93
C SER A 72 12.56 -4.37 -12.18
N ASN A 73 12.18 -3.09 -12.21
CA ASN A 73 13.11 -2.00 -12.43
C ASN A 73 13.84 -1.65 -11.12
N PRO A 74 15.18 -1.65 -11.11
CA PRO A 74 15.96 -1.42 -9.90
C PRO A 74 16.11 0.07 -9.55
N THR A 75 15.57 0.99 -10.36
CA THR A 75 15.77 2.43 -10.24
C THR A 75 14.46 3.18 -10.18
N ILE A 76 14.42 4.22 -9.36
CA ILE A 76 13.31 5.18 -9.27
C ILE A 76 13.77 6.50 -9.89
N LEU A 77 12.99 7.03 -10.82
CA LEU A 77 13.19 8.34 -11.44
C LEU A 77 12.77 9.48 -10.50
N GLY A 78 11.66 9.29 -9.78
CA GLY A 78 11.11 10.24 -8.83
C GLY A 78 9.73 9.82 -8.37
N PHE A 79 8.95 10.76 -7.84
CA PHE A 79 7.59 10.53 -7.37
C PHE A 79 6.62 11.53 -8.02
N SER A 80 5.71 11.04 -8.85
CA SER A 80 4.66 11.85 -9.49
C SER A 80 3.32 11.67 -8.78
N HIS A 81 2.35 12.54 -9.10
CA HIS A 81 1.13 12.74 -8.29
C HIS A 81 -0.14 12.22 -8.95
N THR A 82 -0.07 11.78 -10.21
CA THR A 82 -1.21 11.26 -10.98
C THR A 82 -0.82 9.95 -11.65
N HIS A 83 -1.64 8.92 -11.50
CA HIS A 83 -1.38 7.60 -12.09
C HIS A 83 -2.68 6.90 -12.48
N LEU A 84 -2.60 6.10 -13.55
CA LEU A 84 -3.68 5.21 -13.95
C LEU A 84 -3.36 3.77 -13.48
N SER A 85 -4.36 3.07 -12.95
CA SER A 85 -4.22 1.69 -12.47
C SER A 85 -4.88 0.72 -13.43
N GLY A 86 -4.12 -0.22 -13.98
CA GLY A 86 -4.58 -1.33 -14.82
C GLY A 86 -4.84 -0.97 -16.28
N THR A 87 -4.26 0.13 -16.79
CA THR A 87 -4.47 0.56 -18.17
C THR A 87 -3.56 -0.16 -19.16
N GLY A 88 -4.00 -0.24 -20.42
CA GLY A 88 -3.19 -0.73 -21.55
C GLY A 88 -2.58 0.38 -22.40
N ALA A 89 -2.66 1.63 -21.92
CA ALA A 89 -2.08 2.82 -22.54
C ALA A 89 -1.52 3.73 -21.44
N ILE A 90 -0.46 4.45 -21.79
CA ILE A 90 0.29 5.33 -20.90
C ILE A 90 -0.31 6.73 -20.95
N ASP A 91 -0.59 7.31 -19.78
CA ASP A 91 -0.95 8.72 -19.58
C ASP A 91 -0.64 9.08 -18.10
N TYR A 92 -0.82 10.34 -17.72
CA TYR A 92 -0.49 10.88 -16.38
C TYR A 92 1.02 10.81 -16.06
N GLY A 93 1.41 10.62 -14.80
CA GLY A 93 2.79 10.80 -14.35
C GLY A 93 3.14 12.27 -14.09
N ASP A 94 2.16 13.08 -13.70
CA ASP A 94 2.33 14.54 -13.60
C ASP A 94 3.02 14.97 -12.30
N PHE A 95 3.77 16.07 -12.39
CA PHE A 95 4.50 16.68 -11.27
C PHE A 95 5.51 15.73 -10.60
N LEU A 96 6.54 15.35 -11.35
CA LEU A 96 7.63 14.52 -10.86
C LEU A 96 8.51 15.27 -9.86
N VAL A 97 8.49 14.82 -8.60
CA VAL A 97 9.36 15.32 -7.54
C VAL A 97 10.55 14.38 -7.39
N VAL A 98 11.75 14.93 -7.57
CA VAL A 98 13.01 14.19 -7.45
C VAL A 98 13.79 14.72 -6.25
N PRO A 99 13.87 13.97 -5.13
CA PRO A 99 14.73 14.37 -4.03
C PRO A 99 16.19 14.21 -4.44
N MET A 100 16.98 15.27 -4.31
CA MET A 100 18.41 15.26 -4.63
C MET A 100 19.22 16.03 -3.59
N SER A 101 20.47 15.63 -3.42
CA SER A 101 21.50 16.40 -2.73
C SER A 101 22.67 16.66 -3.68
N GLY A 102 23.38 17.78 -3.49
CA GLY A 102 24.48 18.17 -4.38
C GLY A 102 24.02 19.00 -5.58
N LYS A 103 24.86 19.03 -6.63
CA LYS A 103 24.64 19.89 -7.79
C LYS A 103 23.66 19.24 -8.77
N LEU A 104 22.71 20.02 -9.28
CA LEU A 104 21.88 19.62 -10.41
C LEU A 104 22.78 19.57 -11.65
N HIS A 105 22.87 18.38 -12.26
CA HIS A 105 23.65 18.13 -13.46
C HIS A 105 22.81 18.37 -14.72
#